data_AF-A0A938HWA0-F1
#
_entry.id   AF-A0A938HWA0-F1
#
_cell.length_a   1.000
_cell.length_b   1.000
_cell.length_c   1.000
_cell.angle_alpha   90.00
_cell.angle_beta   90.00
_cell.angle_gamma   90.00
#
_symmetry.space_group_name_H-M   'P 1'
#
loop_
_entity.id
_entity.type
_entity.pdbx_description
1 polymer ?
#
loop_
_entity_poly.entity_id
_entity_poly.type
_entity_poly.pdbx_seq_one_letter_code
_entity_poly.pdbx_strand_id
1 'polypeptide(L)' 'MSVFHAPITRKIHGNDTMTSEERIRACINLQRPDRVPVAPLFYYFNAFYNGMSYADLMDPAKYIDGLMRVFDDL' A
#
# COMPACT_ATOMS: atom_id res chain seq x y z
N MET A 1 -5.44 11.01 16.26
CA MET A 1 -6.50 10.18 15.65
C MET A 1 -5.85 9.14 14.77
N SER A 2 -6.08 7.85 15.03
CA SER A 2 -5.60 6.76 14.17
C SER A 2 -6.44 6.74 12.89
N VAL A 3 -5.83 7.02 11.74
CA VAL A 3 -6.50 6.92 10.44
C VAL A 3 -6.54 5.44 10.05
N PHE A 4 -7.60 4.75 10.46
CA PHE A 4 -7.89 3.40 9.97
C PHE A 4 -8.32 3.50 8.51
N HIS A 5 -7.41 3.15 7.60
CA HIS A 5 -7.76 2.99 6.20
C HIS A 5 -8.54 1.69 6.03
N ALA A 6 -9.53 1.72 5.12
CA ALA A 6 -10.31 0.56 4.80
C ALA A 6 -9.40 -0.58 4.27
N PRO A 7 -9.72 -1.86 4.59
CA PRO A 7 -8.99 -3.01 4.07
C PRO A 7 -8.95 -3.01 2.54
N ILE A 8 -7.82 -3.41 1.95
CA ILE A 8 -7.71 -3.57 0.49
C ILE A 8 -8.50 -4.82 0.11
N THR A 9 -9.75 -4.64 -0.31
CA THR A 9 -10.69 -5.73 -0.58
C THR A 9 -10.65 -6.23 -2.02
N ARG A 10 -9.93 -5.53 -2.92
CA ARG A 10 -9.82 -5.93 -4.33
C ARG A 10 -8.71 -6.97 -4.53
N LYS A 11 -8.99 -7.95 -5.39
CA LYS A 11 -7.96 -8.81 -6.02
C LYS A 11 -7.25 -8.01 -7.10
N ILE A 12 -5.93 -8.11 -7.17
CA ILE A 12 -5.13 -7.28 -8.08
C ILE A 12 -5.10 -7.91 -9.48
N HIS A 13 -4.91 -9.22 -9.55
CA HIS A 13 -4.87 -9.96 -10.82
C HIS A 13 -6.05 -10.93 -10.92
N GLY A 14 -6.47 -11.24 -12.15
CA GLY A 14 -7.63 -12.12 -12.40
C GLY A 14 -7.50 -13.53 -11.82
N ASN A 15 -6.26 -14.02 -11.63
CA ASN A 15 -5.98 -15.34 -11.05
C ASN A 15 -5.73 -15.31 -9.54
N ASP A 16 -5.75 -14.13 -8.90
CA ASP A 16 -5.54 -14.04 -7.45
C ASP A 16 -6.69 -14.74 -6.71
N THR A 17 -6.37 -15.59 -5.74
CA THR A 17 -7.37 -16.18 -4.85
C THR A 17 -7.50 -15.40 -3.55
N MET A 18 -6.50 -14.57 -3.22
CA MET A 18 -6.44 -13.68 -2.05
C MET A 18 -6.32 -12.19 -2.46
N THR A 19 -6.86 -11.31 -1.63
CA THR A 19 -6.54 -9.88 -1.63
C THR A 19 -5.11 -9.63 -1.12
N SER A 20 -4.59 -8.42 -1.30
CA SER A 20 -3.28 -8.04 -0.74
C SER A 20 -3.23 -8.19 0.78
N GLU A 21 -4.30 -7.83 1.48
CA GLU A 21 -4.36 -7.94 2.92
C GLU A 21 -4.39 -9.40 3.38
N GLU A 22 -5.25 -10.23 2.80
CA GLU A 22 -5.32 -11.66 3.10
C GLU A 22 -3.96 -12.34 2.87
N ARG A 23 -3.28 -11.98 1.77
CA ARG A 23 -1.96 -12.50 1.41
C ARG A 23 -0.88 -12.13 2.44
N ILE A 24 -0.84 -10.87 2.85
CA ILE A 24 0.11 -10.39 3.87
C ILE A 24 -0.18 -11.08 5.21
N ARG A 25 -1.45 -11.17 5.62
CA ARG A 25 -1.85 -11.85 6.86
C ARG A 25 -1.49 -13.33 6.83
N ALA A 26 -1.73 -14.04 5.73
CA ALA A 26 -1.33 -15.44 5.57
C ALA A 26 0.18 -15.62 5.75
N CYS A 27 0.99 -14.76 5.13
CA CYS A 27 2.44 -14.79 5.25
C CYS A 27 2.93 -14.52 6.68
N ILE A 28 2.36 -13.52 7.38
CA ILE A 28 2.67 -13.22 8.78
C ILE A 28 2.35 -14.42 9.69
N ASN A 29 1.25 -15.12 9.39
CA ASN A 29 0.82 -16.30 10.13
C ASN A 29 1.52 -17.60 9.69
N LEU A 30 2.58 -17.53 8.89
CA LEU A 30 3.35 -18.68 8.38
C LEU A 30 2.51 -19.68 7.56
N GLN A 31 1.43 -19.21 6.94
CA GLN A 31 0.60 -19.99 6.02
C GLN A 31 1.11 -19.83 4.58
N ARG A 32 0.66 -20.71 3.66
CA ARG A 32 1.00 -20.61 2.24
C ARG A 32 0.09 -19.57 1.55
N PRO A 33 0.61 -18.41 1.11
CA PRO A 33 -0.17 -17.46 0.32
C PRO A 33 -0.37 -17.97 -1.11
N ASP A 34 -1.35 -17.40 -1.82
CA ASP A 34 -1.62 -17.69 -3.24
C ASP A 34 -0.46 -17.31 -4.17
N ARG A 35 0.32 -16.29 -3.78
CA ARG A 35 1.61 -15.90 -4.36
C ARG A 35 2.44 -15.12 -3.34
N VAL A 36 3.70 -14.84 -3.67
CA VAL A 36 4.58 -14.02 -2.81
C VAL A 36 3.98 -12.61 -2.63
N PRO A 37 3.74 -12.13 -1.40
CA PRO A 37 3.33 -10.75 -1.16
C PRO A 37 4.49 -9.79 -1.44
N VAL A 38 4.17 -8.61 -1.97
CA VAL A 38 5.13 -7.51 -2.20
C VAL A 38 4.56 -6.26 -1.55
N ALA A 39 5.37 -5.60 -0.73
CA ALA A 39 5.03 -4.35 -0.06
C ALA A 39 6.13 -3.32 -0.38
N PRO A 40 5.96 -2.50 -1.42
CA PRO A 40 6.97 -1.50 -1.77
C PRO A 40 7.05 -0.38 -0.73
N LEU A 41 8.27 0.09 -0.47
CA LEU A 41 8.55 1.18 0.46
C LEU A 41 8.76 2.48 -0.31
N PHE A 42 7.73 3.32 -0.38
CA PHE A 42 7.67 4.48 -1.28
C PHE A 42 7.98 5.83 -0.63
N TYR A 43 8.86 5.92 0.36
CA TYR A 43 9.01 7.18 1.12
C TYR A 43 9.37 8.41 0.24
N TYR A 44 10.55 8.43 -0.39
CA TYR A 44 10.93 9.52 -1.29
C TYR A 44 10.29 9.42 -2.68
N PHE A 45 9.92 8.20 -3.09
CA PHE A 45 9.21 8.00 -4.35
C PHE A 45 7.85 8.69 -4.34
N ASN A 46 7.15 8.70 -3.20
CA ASN A 46 5.89 9.41 -3.02
C ASN A 46 6.01 10.90 -3.39
N ALA A 47 7.07 11.57 -2.93
CA ALA A 47 7.31 12.97 -3.27
C ALA A 47 7.55 13.18 -4.76
N PHE A 48 8.42 12.36 -5.36
CA PHE A 48 8.72 12.44 -6.78
C PHE A 48 7.47 12.20 -7.65
N TYR A 49 6.72 11.13 -7.37
CA TYR A 49 5.55 10.72 -8.15
C TYR A 49 4.41 11.73 -8.08
N ASN A 50 4.18 12.32 -6.90
CA ASN A 50 3.09 13.27 -6.68
C ASN A 50 3.48 14.74 -6.89
N GLY A 51 4.72 15.04 -7.29
CA GLY A 51 5.21 16.42 -7.43
C GLY A 51 5.25 17.19 -6.12
N MET A 52 5.43 16.49 -4.99
CA MET A 52 5.54 17.09 -3.66
C MET A 52 7.00 17.45 -3.35
N SER A 53 7.21 18.42 -2.47
CA SER A 53 8.54 18.61 -1.88
C SER A 53 8.81 17.58 -0.78
N TYR A 54 10.08 17.38 -0.41
CA TYR A 54 10.39 16.53 0.75
C TYR A 54 9.87 17.09 2.08
N ALA A 55 9.69 18.41 2.18
CA ALA A 55 9.08 19.02 3.35
C ALA A 55 7.60 18.62 3.49
N ASP A 56 6.88 18.44 2.37
CA ASP A 56 5.49 17.99 2.39
C ASP A 56 5.33 16.57 2.94
N LEU A 57 6.36 15.72 2.86
CA LEU A 57 6.33 14.38 3.44
C LEU A 57 6.26 14.39 4.98
N MET A 58 6.58 15.53 5.61
CA MET A 58 6.49 15.69 7.06
C MET A 58 5.06 16.01 7.53
N ASP A 59 4.15 16.35 6.61
CA ASP A 59 2.73 16.47 6.88
C ASP A 59 2.07 15.09 6.74
N PRO A 60 1.55 14.49 7.83
CA PRO A 60 0.98 13.15 7.78
C PRO A 60 -0.22 13.02 6.83
N ALA A 61 -1.03 14.07 6.68
CA ALA A 61 -2.19 14.04 5.79
C ALA A 61 -1.73 14.00 4.34
N LYS A 62 -0.83 14.91 3.95
CA LYS A 62 -0.28 14.95 2.58
C LYS A 62 0.48 13.66 2.24
N TYR A 63 1.23 13.12 3.20
CA TYR A 63 1.97 11.88 3.01
C TYR A 63 1.04 10.71 2.72
N ILE A 64 -0.04 10.56 3.51
CA ILE A 64 -1.05 9.52 3.34
C ILE A 64 -1.76 9.67 1.99
N ASP A 65 -2.21 10.88 1.65
CA ASP A 65 -2.91 11.13 0.39
C ASP A 65 -2.03 10.79 -0.82
N GLY A 66 -0.76 11.18 -0.78
CA GLY A 66 0.21 10.84 -1.82
C GLY A 66 0.46 9.32 -1.94
N LEU A 67 0.58 8.62 -0.80
CA LEU A 67 0.74 7.16 -0.78
C LEU A 67 -0.46 6.43 -1.36
N MET A 68 -1.69 6.86 -1.01
CA MET A 68 -2.92 6.26 -1.52
C MET A 68 -3.01 6.41 -3.03
N ARG A 69 -2.66 7.58 -3.56
CA ARG A 69 -2.59 7.79 -5.01
C ARG A 69 -1.57 6.88 -5.68
N VAL A 70 -0.35 6.77 -5.14
CA VAL A 70 0.68 5.85 -5.68
C VAL A 70 0.17 4.40 -5.68
N PHE A 71 -0.54 3.99 -4.62
CA PHE A 71 -1.08 2.64 -4.50
C PHE A 71 -2.23 2.34 -5.46
N ASP A 72 -3.05 3.35 -5.81
CA ASP A 72 -4.15 3.17 -6.75
C ASP A 72 -3.70 3.26 -8.21
N ASP A 73 -2.67 4.04 -8.51
CA ASP A 73 -2.14 4.23 -9.86
C ASP A 73 -1.22 3.08 -10.34
N LEU A 74 -0.55 2.36 -9.41
CA LEU A 74 0.50 1.35 -9.70
C LEU A 74 0.14 -0.05 -9.19
#